data_AF-A0A942RJ16-F1
#
_entry.id   AF-A0A942RJ16-F1
#
_cell.length_a   1.000
_cell.length_b   1.000
_cell.length_c   1.000
_cell.angle_alpha   90.00
_cell.angle_beta   90.00
_cell.angle_gamma   90.00
#
_symmetry.space_group_name_H-M   'P 1'
#
loop_
_entity.id
_entity.type
_entity.pdbx_description
1 polymer ?
#
loop_
_entity_poly.entity_id
_entity_poly.type
_entity_poly.pdbx_seq_one_letter_code
_entity_poly.pdbx_strand_id
1 'polypeptide(L)' 'MEKKKMKCPNCGRRAFDISRLPKEEVEVTLKCPQCGKFVSVPCNEKSELKVS' A
#
# COMPACT_ATOMS: atom_id res chain seq x y z
N MET A 1 -12.60 11.88 -5.32
CA MET A 1 -12.16 10.47 -5.25
C MET A 1 -10.75 10.47 -4.70
N GLU A 2 -10.59 10.30 -3.39
CA GLU A 2 -9.28 10.35 -2.73
C GLU A 2 -8.54 9.03 -2.99
N LYS A 3 -7.36 9.11 -3.60
CA LYS A 3 -6.49 7.95 -3.84
C LYS A 3 -5.45 7.89 -2.75
N LYS A 4 -5.35 6.75 -2.10
CA LYS A 4 -4.43 6.55 -1.02
C LYS A 4 -3.17 5.85 -1.49
N LYS A 5 -2.01 6.39 -1.08
CA LYS A 5 -0.70 5.92 -1.53
C LYS A 5 -0.19 4.82 -0.62
N MET A 6 -0.07 3.62 -1.15
CA MET A 6 0.54 2.50 -0.45
C MET A 6 2.06 2.51 -0.66
N LYS A 7 2.81 2.28 0.42
CA LYS A 7 4.27 2.29 0.41
C LYS A 7 4.82 0.87 0.40
N CYS A 8 5.94 0.69 -0.28
CA CYS A 8 6.70 -0.54 -0.29
C CYS A 8 7.33 -0.74 1.10
N PRO A 9 7.13 -1.89 1.76
CA PRO A 9 7.72 -2.17 3.06
C PRO A 9 9.24 -2.31 3.00
N ASN A 10 9.81 -2.61 1.82
CA ASN A 10 11.26 -2.79 1.68
C ASN A 10 12.02 -1.47 1.51
N CYS A 11 11.47 -0.52 0.73
CA CYS A 11 12.18 0.72 0.38
C CYS A 11 11.45 2.00 0.80
N GLY A 12 10.26 1.91 1.40
CA GLY A 12 9.46 3.04 1.86
C GLY A 12 8.87 3.93 0.76
N ARG A 13 9.24 3.70 -0.51
CA ARG A 13 8.72 4.44 -1.67
C ARG A 13 7.33 3.95 -2.08
N ARG A 14 6.63 4.73 -2.90
CA ARG A 14 5.31 4.38 -3.43
C ARG A 14 5.34 3.04 -4.17
N ALA A 15 4.42 2.14 -3.81
CA ALA A 15 4.19 0.88 -4.47
C ALA A 15 3.03 0.99 -5.46
N PHE A 16 1.84 1.38 -4.99
CA PHE A 16 0.62 1.58 -5.79
C PHE A 16 -0.35 2.51 -5.08
N ASP A 17 -1.42 2.91 -5.77
CA ASP A 17 -2.51 3.70 -5.19
C ASP A 17 -3.77 2.84 -5.09
N ILE A 18 -4.55 3.04 -4.04
CA ILE A 18 -5.84 2.38 -3.83
C ILE A 18 -6.92 3.42 -3.59
N SER A 19 -8.04 3.31 -4.29
CA SER A 19 -9.16 4.27 -4.19
C SER A 19 -10.09 3.98 -3.01
N ARG A 20 -10.13 2.73 -2.56
CA ARG A 20 -10.96 2.27 -1.43
C ARG A 20 -10.23 1.16 -0.70
N LEU A 21 -9.99 1.36 0.59
CA LEU A 21 -9.40 0.30 1.40
C LEU A 21 -10.46 -0.77 1.68
N PRO A 22 -10.08 -2.05 1.62
CA PRO A 22 -10.94 -3.12 2.09
C PRO A 22 -11.12 -2.99 3.61
N LYS A 23 -12.31 -3.39 4.08
CA LYS A 23 -12.61 -3.49 5.52
C LYS A 23 -11.85 -4.64 6.16
N GLU A 24 -11.76 -5.74 5.44
CA GLU A 24 -10.92 -6.89 5.80
C GLU A 24 -9.47 -6.61 5.42
N GLU A 25 -8.54 -7.22 6.16
CA GLU A 25 -7.12 -7.12 5.86
C GLU A 25 -6.80 -7.91 4.60
N VAL A 26 -6.37 -7.20 3.55
CA VAL A 26 -5.96 -7.80 2.29
C VAL A 26 -4.48 -7.54 2.07
N GLU A 27 -3.70 -8.60 1.91
CA GLU A 27 -2.31 -8.47 1.49
C GLU A 27 -2.21 -8.44 -0.03
N VAL A 28 -1.64 -7.36 -0.56
CA VAL A 28 -1.39 -7.21 -2.00
C VAL A 28 0.07 -7.51 -2.28
N THR A 29 0.32 -8.63 -2.95
CA THR A 29 1.67 -9.00 -3.40
C THR A 29 1.93 -8.44 -4.79
N LEU A 30 2.96 -7.62 -4.92
CA LEU A 30 3.36 -7.05 -6.21
C LEU A 30 4.88 -6.89 -6.31
N LYS A 31 5.39 -6.82 -7.55
CA LYS A 31 6.76 -6.40 -7.79
C LYS A 31 6.86 -4.89 -7.63
N CYS A 32 7.65 -4.43 -6.66
CA CYS A 32 7.84 -3.01 -6.43
C CYS A 32 8.56 -2.37 -7.64
N PRO A 33 8.02 -1.31 -8.26
CA PRO A 33 8.67 -0.65 -9.40
C PRO A 33 9.94 0.11 -9.01
N GLN A 34 10.18 0.32 -7.71
CA GLN A 34 11.29 1.13 -7.20
C GLN A 34 12.50 0.29 -6.78
N CYS A 35 12.29 -0.85 -6.14
CA CYS A 35 13.38 -1.74 -5.72
C CYS A 35 13.44 -3.06 -6.49
N GLY A 36 12.45 -3.34 -7.36
CA GLY A 36 12.41 -4.55 -8.18
C GLY A 36 12.10 -5.84 -7.42
N LYS A 37 11.90 -5.79 -6.10
CA LYS A 37 11.58 -6.94 -5.25
C LYS A 37 10.07 -7.20 -5.21
N PHE A 38 9.69 -8.46 -5.08
CA PHE A 38 8.32 -8.83 -4.72
C PHE A 38 8.08 -8.47 -3.26
N VAL A 39 7.01 -7.73 -2.99
CA VAL A 39 6.63 -7.27 -1.66
C VAL A 39 5.14 -7.51 -1.43
N SER A 40 4.80 -7.87 -0.20
CA SER A 40 3.42 -7.95 0.29
C SER A 40 3.11 -6.66 1.03
N VAL A 41 2.07 -5.96 0.58
CA VAL A 41 1.64 -4.70 1.19
C VAL A 41 0.27 -4.93 1.83
N PRO A 42 0.16 -4.86 3.17
CA PRO A 42 -1.13 -4.99 3.84
C PRO A 42 -1.98 -3.76 3.54
N CYS A 43 -3.20 -3.99 3.10
CA CYS A 43 -4.23 -3.00 2.86
C CYS A 43 -5.37 -3.26 3.83
N ASN A 44 -5.52 -2.37 4.80
CA ASN A 44 -6.69 -2.32 5.67
C ASN A 44 -7.11 -0.86 5.87
N GLU A 45 -8.35 -0.64 6.30
CA GLU A 45 -8.86 0.71 6.65
C GLU A 45 -7.95 1.44 7.66
N LYS A 46 -7.30 0.70 8.56
CA LYS A 46 -6.35 1.22 9.56
C LYS A 46 -5.00 1.65 8.96
N SER A 47 -4.69 1.23 7.74
CA SER A 47 -3.48 1.62 7.02
C SER A 47 -3.56 3.10 6.64
N GLU A 48 -4.69 3.79 6.90
CA GLU A 48 -4.79 5.24 6.81
C GLU A 48 -3.85 5.78 7.86
N LEU A 49 -2.59 5.99 7.44
CA LEU A 49 -1.74 6.97 8.06
C LEU A 49 -2.61 8.22 8.19
N LYS A 50 -3.16 8.44 9.38
CA LYS A 50 -3.72 9.70 9.82
C LYS A 50 -2.69 10.74 9.41
N VAL A 51 -2.97 11.45 8.33
CA VAL A 51 -2.32 12.72 8.09
C VAL A 51 -2.93 13.60 9.17
N SER A 52 -2.18 13.72 10.27
CA SER A 52 -2.47 14.68 11.33
C SER A 52 -2.19 16.08 10.82
#